data_AF-A0A2S2R8G5-F1
#
_entry.id   AF-A0A2S2R8G5-F1
#
_cell.length_a   1.000
_cell.length_b   1.000
_cell.length_c   1.000
_cell.angle_alpha   90.00
_cell.angle_beta   90.00
_cell.angle_gamma   90.00
#
_symmetry.space_group_name_H-M   'P 1'
#
loop_
_entity.id
_entity.type
_entity.pdbx_description
1 polymer ?
#
loop_
_entity_poly.entity_id
_entity_poly.type
_entity_poly.pdbx_seq_one_letter_code
_entity_poly.pdbx_strand_id
1 'polypeptide(L)'
;MPLLSSDHVLASCPVNTNSVSTRTNVANSRMPNIKVFSGTSHPDLAQRIVDRLGIDVGKVVTKKFSNLETCVEIGESVRGEDVYIIQSGSGEVNDNLMELLIMINACKIASASRVTAVIPCFPYARQDKKDK
;
A
#
# COMPACT_ATOMS: atom_id res chain seq x y z
N MET A 1 -63.68 -5.60 22.13
CA MET A 1 -64.51 -6.72 21.60
C MET A 1 -64.59 -6.56 20.09
N PRO A 2 -64.43 -7.59 19.23
CA PRO A 2 -63.97 -9.01 19.35
C PRO A 2 -62.52 -9.20 18.78
N LEU A 3 -61.66 -10.15 19.21
CA LEU A 3 -61.53 -11.62 18.97
C LEU A 3 -61.11 -12.01 17.52
N LEU A 4 -59.86 -12.49 17.29
CA LEU A 4 -59.36 -13.90 17.16
C LEU A 4 -60.03 -14.68 15.99
N SER A 5 -59.40 -15.50 15.13
CA SER A 5 -58.11 -16.20 14.97
C SER A 5 -58.01 -16.62 13.46
N SER A 6 -56.89 -17.06 12.85
CA SER A 6 -56.27 -18.40 13.00
C SER A 6 -54.93 -18.50 12.24
N ASP A 7 -53.92 -18.98 12.96
CA ASP A 7 -52.76 -19.84 12.63
C ASP A 7 -52.32 -20.11 11.19
N HIS A 8 -51.03 -19.80 10.92
CA HIS A 8 -50.09 -20.81 10.41
C HIS A 8 -48.67 -20.53 10.92
N VAL A 9 -48.15 -21.48 11.69
CA VAL A 9 -46.78 -21.56 12.20
C VAL A 9 -45.85 -21.98 11.06
N LEU A 10 -44.82 -21.18 10.77
CA LEU A 10 -43.54 -21.67 10.25
C LEU A 10 -42.41 -21.03 11.02
N ALA A 11 -41.81 -21.84 11.88
CA ALA A 11 -40.51 -21.60 12.46
C ALA A 11 -39.44 -21.73 11.38
N SER A 12 -38.62 -20.70 11.21
CA SER A 12 -37.24 -20.88 10.72
C SER A 12 -36.37 -19.71 11.18
N CYS A 13 -35.35 -20.11 11.91
CA CYS A 13 -34.29 -19.42 12.64
C CYS A 13 -33.80 -18.06 12.08
N PRO A 14 -33.35 -17.15 12.97
CA PRO A 14 -32.57 -15.98 12.56
C PRO A 14 -31.25 -16.46 11.93
N VAL A 15 -30.98 -16.02 10.70
CA VAL A 15 -29.70 -16.27 10.04
C VAL A 15 -28.65 -15.41 10.72
N ASN A 16 -27.97 -16.02 11.69
CA ASN A 16 -26.67 -15.58 12.15
C ASN A 16 -25.66 -15.86 11.03
N THR A 17 -25.39 -14.88 10.16
CA THR A 17 -24.21 -14.95 9.28
C THR A 17 -22.97 -14.59 10.09
N ASN A 18 -22.55 -15.50 10.96
CA ASN A 18 -21.15 -15.69 11.27
C ASN A 18 -20.47 -16.10 9.95
N SER A 19 -20.04 -15.13 9.14
CA SER A 19 -19.03 -15.40 8.13
C SER A 19 -17.72 -15.63 8.89
N VAL A 20 -17.48 -16.91 9.15
CA VAL A 20 -16.22 -17.50 9.53
C VAL A 20 -15.14 -16.98 8.58
N SER A 21 -14.45 -15.91 8.96
CA SER A 21 -13.11 -15.64 8.43
C SER A 21 -12.15 -16.45 9.28
N THR A 22 -11.99 -17.69 8.85
CA THR A 22 -10.98 -18.66 9.26
C THR A 22 -9.73 -17.97 9.78
N ARG A 23 -9.44 -18.19 11.07
CA ARG A 23 -8.09 -18.10 11.61
C ARG A 23 -7.24 -19.10 10.85
N THR A 24 -6.63 -18.70 9.73
CA THR A 24 -5.45 -19.38 9.23
C THR A 24 -4.30 -18.97 10.15
N ASN A 25 -4.06 -19.79 11.16
CA ASN A 25 -2.75 -19.93 11.80
C ASN A 25 -1.78 -20.38 10.70
N VAL A 26 -1.31 -19.44 9.88
CA VAL A 26 -0.16 -19.65 9.01
C VAL A 26 1.05 -19.51 9.91
N ALA A 27 1.88 -20.55 9.91
CA ALA A 27 3.10 -20.66 10.68
C ALA A 27 3.82 -19.31 10.80
N ASN A 28 4.24 -18.98 12.01
CA ASN A 28 5.05 -17.82 12.34
C ASN A 28 6.46 -17.96 11.71
N SER A 29 6.53 -17.95 10.38
CA SER A 29 7.71 -17.43 9.70
C SER A 29 7.78 -15.97 10.16
N ARG A 30 8.83 -15.63 10.91
CA ARG A 30 9.14 -14.23 11.21
C ARG A 30 9.28 -13.50 9.87
N MET A 31 8.17 -13.02 9.33
CA MET A 31 8.24 -12.03 8.26
C MET A 31 9.01 -10.89 8.90
N PRO A 32 10.13 -10.45 8.31
CA PRO A 32 10.71 -9.18 8.73
C PRO A 32 9.58 -8.13 8.71
N ASN A 33 9.63 -7.15 9.61
CA ASN A 33 8.59 -6.12 9.64
C ASN A 33 8.66 -5.38 8.30
N ILE A 34 7.70 -5.66 7.40
CA ILE A 34 7.68 -5.18 6.03
C ILE A 34 6.73 -4.00 5.96
N LYS A 35 7.20 -2.90 5.37
CA LYS A 35 6.39 -1.72 5.07
C LYS A 35 6.38 -1.47 3.59
N VAL A 36 5.21 -1.20 3.05
CA VAL A 36 5.04 -0.88 1.63
C VAL A 36 4.52 0.54 1.51
N PHE A 37 5.24 1.41 0.82
CA PHE A 37 4.79 2.76 0.47
C PHE A 37 4.49 2.84 -1.02
N SER A 38 3.53 3.69 -1.37
CA SER A 38 3.21 4.02 -2.75
C SER A 38 3.59 5.46 -3.02
N GLY A 39 4.18 5.72 -4.18
CA GLY A 39 4.22 7.07 -4.74
C GLY A 39 2.92 7.49 -5.42
N THR A 40 2.92 8.67 -6.03
CA THR A 40 1.78 9.31 -6.69
C THR A 40 1.46 8.74 -8.08
N SER A 41 2.38 8.01 -8.70
CA SER A 41 2.23 7.54 -10.08
C SER A 41 1.07 6.56 -10.25
N HIS A 42 1.04 5.48 -9.44
CA HIS A 42 0.10 4.37 -9.59
C HIS A 42 -0.31 3.78 -8.22
N PRO A 43 -1.13 4.48 -7.42
CA PRO A 43 -1.55 3.99 -6.10
C PRO A 43 -2.43 2.72 -6.18
N ASP A 44 -3.23 2.56 -7.23
CA ASP A 44 -4.06 1.35 -7.44
C ASP A 44 -3.21 0.08 -7.54
N LEU A 45 -2.04 0.17 -8.19
CA LEU A 45 -1.12 -0.95 -8.30
C LEU A 45 -0.54 -1.32 -6.93
N ALA A 46 -0.16 -0.33 -6.12
CA ALA A 46 0.35 -0.57 -4.79
C ALA A 46 -0.71 -1.24 -3.91
N GLN A 47 -1.97 -0.78 -3.97
CA GLN A 47 -3.08 -1.38 -3.24
C GLN A 47 -3.26 -2.86 -3.60
N ARG A 48 -3.31 -3.21 -4.90
CA ARG A 48 -3.42 -4.61 -5.34
C ARG A 48 -2.27 -5.50 -4.87
N ILE A 49 -1.07 -4.93 -4.70
CA ILE A 49 0.10 -5.67 -4.22
C ILE A 49 -0.05 -5.97 -2.73
N VAL A 50 -0.41 -4.96 -1.92
CA VAL A 50 -0.58 -5.16 -0.47
C VAL A 50 -1.79 -6.03 -0.14
N ASP A 51 -2.88 -5.93 -0.91
CA ASP A 51 -4.06 -6.80 -0.76
C ASP A 51 -3.70 -8.29 -0.92
N ARG A 52 -2.79 -8.59 -1.85
CA ARG A 52 -2.29 -9.97 -2.06
C ARG A 52 -1.31 -10.41 -0.98
N LEU A 53 -0.58 -9.49 -0.37
CA LEU A 53 0.36 -9.74 0.72
C LEU A 53 -0.33 -9.79 2.09
N GLY A 54 -1.58 -9.33 2.19
CA GLY A 54 -2.33 -9.26 3.45
C GLY A 54 -1.78 -8.22 4.43
N ILE A 55 -1.21 -7.12 3.91
CA ILE A 55 -0.69 -6.00 4.68
C ILE A 55 -1.39 -4.70 4.25
N ASP A 56 -1.22 -3.63 5.02
CA ASP A 56 -1.75 -2.31 4.67
C ASP A 56 -0.70 -1.46 3.95
N VAL A 57 -1.16 -0.53 3.10
CA VAL A 57 -0.28 0.51 2.53
C VAL A 57 0.16 1.45 3.64
N GLY A 58 1.45 1.73 3.67
CA GLY A 58 2.06 2.65 4.61
C GLY A 58 1.61 4.09 4.41
N LYS A 59 1.57 4.84 5.50
CA LYS A 59 1.10 6.23 5.50
C LYS A 59 2.19 7.15 4.97
N VAL A 60 1.99 7.72 3.79
CA VAL A 60 2.88 8.73 3.21
C VAL A 60 2.08 9.97 2.83
N VAL A 61 2.67 11.14 3.07
CA VAL A 61 2.09 12.42 2.67
C VAL A 61 3.02 13.05 1.65
N THR A 62 2.54 13.15 0.41
CA THR A 62 3.24 13.82 -0.68
C THR A 62 2.60 15.18 -0.93
N LYS A 63 3.39 16.24 -0.93
CA LYS A 63 2.95 17.62 -1.19
C LYS A 63 3.85 18.24 -2.25
N LYS A 64 3.30 19.12 -3.08
CA LYS A 64 4.09 20.02 -3.93
C LYS A 64 4.03 21.43 -3.36
N PHE A 65 5.19 22.05 -3.18
CA PHE A 65 5.29 23.44 -2.74
C PHE A 65 4.97 24.40 -3.91
N SER A 66 4.76 25.69 -3.60
CA SER A 66 4.45 26.72 -4.60
C SER A 66 5.59 26.94 -5.61
N ASN A 67 6.81 26.58 -5.26
CA ASN A 67 7.99 26.58 -6.13
C ASN A 67 8.14 25.27 -6.95
N LEU A 68 7.13 24.39 -6.93
CA LEU A 68 7.10 23.08 -7.60
C LEU A 68 8.04 22.01 -7.01
N GLU A 69 8.70 22.29 -5.89
CA GLU A 69 9.48 21.27 -5.19
C GLU A 69 8.56 20.21 -4.58
N THR A 70 8.99 18.95 -4.67
CA THR A 70 8.28 17.83 -4.09
C THR A 70 8.72 17.63 -2.65
N CYS A 71 7.76 17.52 -1.74
CA CYS A 71 7.96 17.22 -0.32
C CYS A 71 7.30 15.89 -0.01
N VAL A 72 8.02 15.02 0.70
CA VAL A 72 7.47 13.74 1.16
C VAL A 72 7.74 13.54 2.64
N GLU A 73 6.68 13.22 3.38
CA GLU A 73 6.70 12.95 4.81
C GLU A 73 6.19 11.52 5.06
N ILE A 74 7.00 10.71 5.74
CA ILE A 74 6.62 9.36 6.17
C ILE A 74 5.84 9.49 7.48
N GLY A 75 4.58 9.03 7.49
CA GLY A 75 3.64 9.18 8.60
C GLY A 75 3.70 8.07 9.66
N GLU A 76 4.67 7.17 9.56
CA GLU A 76 4.86 6.06 10.49
C GLU A 76 6.35 5.76 10.73
N SER A 77 6.64 5.06 11.83
CA SER A 77 8.01 4.64 12.11
C SER A 77 8.42 3.49 11.18
N VAL A 78 9.55 3.67 10.50
CA VAL A 78 10.17 2.65 9.62
C VAL A 78 11.50 2.12 10.16
N ARG A 79 11.83 2.46 11.42
CA ARG A 79 13.12 2.14 12.03
C ARG A 79 13.33 0.62 12.16
N GLY A 80 14.42 0.11 11.56
CA GLY A 80 14.74 -1.31 11.60
C GLY A 80 13.82 -2.19 10.75
N GLU A 81 12.94 -1.59 9.94
CA GLU A 81 12.00 -2.30 9.08
C GLU A 81 12.53 -2.45 7.65
N ASP A 82 11.98 -3.42 6.94
CA ASP A 82 12.21 -3.62 5.50
C ASP A 82 11.18 -2.83 4.71
N VAL A 83 11.64 -1.75 4.08
CA VAL A 83 10.77 -0.82 3.37
C VAL A 83 10.79 -1.12 1.87
N TYR A 84 9.61 -1.21 1.28
CA TYR A 84 9.37 -1.36 -0.15
C TYR A 84 8.65 -0.13 -0.65
N ILE A 85 9.21 0.52 -1.66
CA ILE A 85 8.64 1.71 -2.26
C ILE A 85 8.20 1.36 -3.68
N ILE A 86 6.91 1.48 -3.95
CA ILE A 86 6.34 1.23 -5.27
C ILE A 86 6.15 2.57 -5.97
N GLN A 87 6.91 2.79 -7.03
CA GLN A 87 6.77 3.98 -7.89
C GLN A 87 7.01 3.60 -9.35
N SER A 88 6.25 4.18 -10.26
CA SER A 88 6.39 3.95 -11.71
C SER A 88 6.75 5.23 -12.46
N GLY A 89 7.61 5.15 -13.46
CA GLY A 89 7.99 6.27 -14.33
C GLY A 89 7.01 6.54 -15.47
N SER A 90 5.70 6.65 -15.19
CA SER A 90 4.65 6.93 -16.19
C SER A 90 4.06 8.32 -16.00
N GLY A 91 3.86 9.06 -17.09
CA GLY A 91 3.42 10.47 -17.05
C GLY A 91 4.59 11.42 -16.79
N GLU A 92 4.58 12.12 -15.66
CA GLU A 92 5.64 13.03 -15.23
C GLU A 92 6.87 12.26 -14.70
N VAL A 93 7.67 11.72 -15.63
CA VAL A 93 8.78 10.82 -15.33
C VAL A 93 9.77 11.41 -14.32
N ASN A 94 10.11 12.69 -14.47
CA ASN A 94 11.06 13.38 -13.60
C ASN A 94 10.53 13.59 -12.19
N ASP A 95 9.29 14.04 -12.08
CA ASP A 95 8.66 14.29 -10.78
C ASP A 95 8.50 12.98 -10.01
N ASN A 96 8.05 11.92 -10.67
CA ASN A 96 7.90 10.60 -10.07
C ASN A 96 9.24 10.02 -9.61
N LEU A 97 10.30 10.23 -10.39
CA LEU A 97 11.66 9.82 -10.03
C LEU A 97 12.20 10.62 -8.84
N MET A 98 12.01 11.94 -8.84
CA MET A 98 12.43 12.81 -7.73
C MET A 98 11.67 12.46 -6.45
N GLU A 99 10.37 12.24 -6.54
CA GLU A 99 9.54 11.78 -5.42
C GLU A 99 10.06 10.45 -4.83
N LEU A 100 10.37 9.48 -5.69
CA LEU A 100 10.97 8.20 -5.27
C LEU A 100 12.28 8.41 -4.52
N LEU A 101 13.19 9.24 -5.06
CA LEU A 101 14.49 9.50 -4.44
C LEU A 101 14.33 10.19 -3.08
N ILE A 102 13.40 11.12 -2.96
CA ILE A 102 13.10 11.82 -1.70
C ILE A 102 12.52 10.84 -0.67
N MET A 103 11.62 9.94 -1.08
CA MET A 103 11.10 8.88 -0.21
C MET A 103 12.18 7.92 0.28
N ILE A 104 13.08 7.49 -0.60
CA ILE A 104 14.23 6.64 -0.23
C ILE A 104 15.10 7.37 0.78
N ASN A 105 15.38 8.65 0.56
CA ASN A 105 16.16 9.46 1.48
C ASN A 105 15.48 9.60 2.85
N ALA A 106 14.17 9.87 2.88
CA ALA A 106 13.39 9.94 4.11
C ALA A 106 13.45 8.63 4.91
N CYS A 107 13.29 7.48 4.24
CA CYS A 107 13.39 6.15 4.86
C CYS A 107 14.80 5.87 5.41
N LYS A 108 15.83 6.29 4.67
CA LYS A 108 17.23 6.15 5.09
C LYS A 108 17.54 6.98 6.33
N ILE A 109 17.09 8.24 6.39
CA ILE A 109 17.24 9.11 7.57
C ILE A 109 16.47 8.54 8.77
N ALA A 110 15.28 7.97 8.53
CA ALA A 110 14.48 7.29 9.54
C ALA A 110 15.06 5.94 10.01
N SER A 111 16.27 5.56 9.55
CA SER A 111 16.98 4.33 9.95
C SER A 111 16.23 3.04 9.60
N ALA A 112 15.62 2.99 8.41
CA ALA A 112 15.13 1.73 7.84
C ALA A 112 16.28 0.72 7.67
N SER A 113 16.02 -0.57 7.93
CA SER A 113 17.04 -1.62 7.79
C SER A 113 17.41 -1.83 6.32
N ARG A 114 16.41 -1.73 5.44
CA ARG A 114 16.54 -1.92 4.00
C ARG A 114 15.49 -1.09 3.30
N VAL A 115 15.87 -0.52 2.16
CA VAL A 115 14.95 0.21 1.29
C VAL A 115 15.04 -0.41 -0.10
N THR A 116 13.93 -0.97 -0.57
CA THR A 116 13.81 -1.62 -1.87
C THR A 116 12.88 -0.79 -2.75
N ALA A 117 13.39 -0.27 -3.86
CA ALA A 117 12.57 0.41 -4.86
C ALA A 117 12.00 -0.62 -5.84
N VAL A 118 10.69 -0.72 -5.92
CA VAL A 118 9.96 -1.53 -6.90
C VAL A 118 9.49 -0.59 -8.01
N ILE A 119 10.12 -0.72 -9.18
CA ILE A 119 9.89 0.16 -10.33
C ILE A 119 9.37 -0.68 -11.50
N PRO A 120 8.04 -0.82 -11.66
CA PRO A 120 7.46 -1.64 -12.74
C PRO A 120 7.83 -1.16 -14.14
N CYS A 121 7.85 0.17 -14.35
CA CYS A 121 8.29 0.81 -15.58
C CYS A 121 9.51 1.70 -15.27
N PHE A 122 10.69 1.24 -15.67
CA PHE A 122 11.94 1.92 -15.34
C PHE A 122 12.10 3.22 -16.14
N PRO A 123 12.20 4.38 -15.49
CA PRO A 123 12.36 5.66 -16.17
C PRO A 123 13.71 5.69 -16.91
N TYR A 124 13.77 6.38 -18.05
CA TYR A 124 15.00 6.54 -18.85
C TYR A 124 15.64 5.25 -19.39
N ALA A 125 14.93 4.11 -19.38
CA ALA A 125 15.47 2.83 -19.84
C ALA A 125 15.97 2.82 -21.30
N ARG A 126 15.51 3.76 -22.14
CA ARG A 126 15.92 3.90 -23.55
C ARG A 126 17.18 4.75 -23.76
N GLN A 127 17.66 5.42 -22.71
CA GLN A 127 18.87 6.26 -22.76
C GLN A 127 20.11 5.47 -22.30
N ASP A 128 20.12 4.16 -22.53
CA ASP A 128 21.22 3.26 -22.19
C ASP A 128 22.39 3.36 -23.18
N LYS A 129 22.12 3.84 -24.40
CA LYS A 129 23.12 3.99 -25.47
C LYS A 129 23.42 5.46 -25.73
N LYS A 130 24.70 5.73 -25.98
CA LYS A 130 25.14 7.00 -26.57
C LYS A 130 24.89 6.90 -28.08
N ASP A 131 23.68 7.25 -28.50
CA ASP A 131 23.47 7.58 -29.91
C ASP A 131 24.29 8.85 -30.22
N LYS A 132 25.04 8.78 -31.32
CA LYS A 132 26.10 9.72 -31.71
C LYS A 132 25.69 11.19 -31.67
#